data_AF-A0A538D768-F1
#
_entry.id   AF-A0A538D768-F1
#
_cell.length_a   1.000
_cell.length_b   1.000
_cell.length_c   1.000
_cell.angle_alpha   90.00
_cell.angle_beta   90.00
_cell.angle_gamma   90.00
#
_symmetry.space_group_name_H-M   'P 1'
#
loop_
_entity.id
_entity.type
_entity.pdbx_description
1 polymer ?
#
loop_
_entity_poly.entity_id
_entity_poly.type
_entity_poly.pdbx_seq_one_letter_code
_entity_poly.pdbx_strand_id
1 'polypeptide(L)'
;MRRASARLTSMDFTEFVLSHLPSPQCRVLEVGCGTGELARALAARGHDVLAIDPEAPQGPIFRRTTIEELDDPGTFDAALASFSLHHVTALEPVLDKLAVLLATHGLLIV
;
A
#
# COMPACT_ATOMS: atom_id res chain seq x y z
N MET A 1 -24.29 4.95 -7.96
CA MET A 1 -22.93 4.36 -8.10
C MET A 1 -22.96 2.94 -7.57
N ARG A 2 -22.82 1.93 -8.43
CA ARG A 2 -22.73 0.53 -8.00
C ARG A 2 -21.31 0.31 -7.47
N ARG A 3 -21.16 0.06 -6.17
CA ARG A 3 -19.92 -0.50 -5.61
C ARG A 3 -19.83 -1.94 -6.11
N ALA A 4 -18.84 -2.23 -6.95
CA ALA A 4 -18.52 -3.60 -7.31
C ALA A 4 -17.95 -4.29 -6.06
N SER A 5 -18.63 -5.32 -5.57
CA SER A 5 -18.09 -6.25 -4.59
C SER A 5 -17.84 -7.55 -5.33
N ALA A 6 -16.57 -7.86 -5.57
CA ALA A 6 -16.16 -9.15 -6.09
C ALA A 6 -15.93 -10.09 -4.89
N ARG A 7 -16.57 -11.26 -4.90
CA ARG A 7 -16.10 -12.41 -4.11
C ARG A 7 -15.14 -13.19 -4.99
N LEU A 8 -13.87 -13.26 -4.58
CA LEU A 8 -12.83 -13.99 -5.30
C LEU A 8 -12.55 -15.33 -4.60
N THR A 9 -12.82 -16.43 -5.30
CA THR A 9 -12.24 -17.74 -4.98
C THR A 9 -10.81 -17.76 -5.54
N SER A 10 -9.84 -17.64 -4.62
CA SER A 10 -8.37 -17.81 -4.75
C SER A 10 -7.63 -17.06 -5.87
N MET A 11 -7.69 -15.73 -5.89
CA MET A 11 -6.57 -14.93 -6.42
C MET A 11 -5.62 -14.61 -5.26
N ASP A 12 -4.31 -14.72 -5.48
CA ASP A 12 -3.30 -14.21 -4.56
C ASP A 12 -3.45 -12.67 -4.47
N PHE A 13 -3.27 -12.09 -3.28
CA PHE A 13 -3.38 -10.65 -3.08
C PHE A 13 -2.40 -9.89 -3.98
N THR A 14 -1.22 -10.43 -4.22
CA THR A 14 -0.23 -9.88 -5.15
C THR A 14 -0.81 -9.74 -6.57
N GLU A 15 -1.48 -10.78 -7.06
CA GLU A 15 -2.09 -10.77 -8.39
C GLU A 15 -3.25 -9.77 -8.46
N PHE A 16 -4.06 -9.71 -7.40
CA PHE A 16 -5.13 -8.73 -7.28
C PHE A 16 -4.60 -7.29 -7.31
N VAL A 17 -3.56 -6.97 -6.54
CA VAL A 17 -2.95 -5.64 -6.58
C VAL A 17 -2.46 -5.30 -7.98
N LEU A 18 -1.67 -6.19 -8.58
CA LEU A 18 -1.08 -5.97 -9.91
C LEU A 18 -2.12 -5.76 -11.01
N SER A 19 -3.27 -6.41 -10.92
CA SER A 19 -4.35 -6.24 -11.90
C SER A 19 -5.13 -4.93 -11.76
N HIS A 20 -4.95 -4.20 -10.65
CA HIS A 20 -5.71 -2.98 -10.34
C HIS A 20 -4.86 -1.71 -10.27
N LEU A 21 -3.52 -1.80 -10.35
CA LEU A 21 -2.68 -0.61 -10.37
C LEU A 21 -2.97 0.26 -11.61
N PRO A 22 -2.96 1.60 -11.46
CA PRO A 22 -3.47 2.51 -12.49
C PRO A 22 -2.55 2.67 -13.71
N SER A 23 -1.28 2.26 -13.61
CA SER A 23 -0.28 2.39 -14.67
C SER A 23 0.77 1.25 -14.60
N PRO A 24 1.47 0.94 -15.71
CA PRO A 24 2.58 -0.01 -15.71
C PRO A 24 3.74 0.39 -14.77
N GLN A 25 3.89 1.68 -14.48
CA GLN A 25 4.84 2.22 -13.49
C GLN A 25 4.08 3.22 -12.62
N CYS A 26 4.10 2.98 -11.31
CA CYS A 26 3.38 3.77 -10.32
C CYS A 26 4.23 3.92 -9.08
N ARG A 27 3.99 4.98 -8.31
CA ARG A 27 4.50 5.12 -6.96
C ARG A 27 3.51 4.51 -5.97
N VAL A 28 3.96 3.52 -5.20
CA VAL A 28 3.12 2.69 -4.35
C VAL A 28 3.59 2.74 -2.90
N LEU A 29 2.67 3.00 -1.99
CA LEU A 29 2.87 2.86 -0.55
C LEU A 29 2.30 1.52 -0.08
N GLU A 30 3.09 0.71 0.63
CA GLU A 30 2.60 -0.47 1.33
C GLU A 30 2.69 -0.24 2.84
N VAL A 31 1.55 -0.31 3.54
CA VAL A 31 1.45 -0.13 5.00
C VAL A 31 1.33 -1.49 5.69
N GLY A 32 2.27 -1.78 6.57
CA GLY A 32 2.37 -3.06 7.27
C GLY A 32 2.97 -4.14 6.38
N CYS A 33 4.14 -3.88 5.80
CA CYS A 33 4.74 -4.77 4.80
C CYS A 33 5.26 -6.11 5.35
N GLY A 34 5.34 -6.28 6.68
CA GLY A 34 5.88 -7.50 7.29
C GLY A 34 7.28 -7.84 6.74
N THR A 35 7.44 -9.04 6.15
CA THR A 35 8.72 -9.48 5.55
C THR A 35 9.01 -8.86 4.16
N GLY A 36 8.05 -8.14 3.58
CA GLY A 36 8.20 -7.38 2.35
C GLY A 36 8.04 -8.19 1.06
N GLU A 37 7.31 -9.30 1.08
CA GLU A 37 7.10 -10.14 -0.10
C GLU A 37 6.39 -9.37 -1.23
N LEU A 38 5.28 -8.70 -0.93
CA LEU A 38 4.54 -7.87 -1.87
C LEU A 38 5.39 -6.69 -2.38
N ALA A 39 6.00 -5.92 -1.47
CA ALA A 39 6.90 -4.83 -1.82
C ALA A 39 7.95 -5.23 -2.86
N ARG A 40 8.60 -6.39 -2.65
CA ARG A 40 9.63 -6.91 -3.58
C ARG A 40 9.02 -7.32 -4.91
N ALA A 41 7.86 -7.97 -4.90
CA ALA A 41 7.16 -8.39 -6.11
C ALA A 41 6.73 -7.20 -6.98
N LEU A 42 6.31 -6.10 -6.36
CA LEU A 42 5.96 -4.84 -7.03
C LEU A 42 7.21 -4.12 -7.56
N ALA A 43 8.26 -3.99 -6.73
CA ALA A 43 9.51 -3.37 -7.15
C ALA A 43 10.17 -4.13 -8.33
N ALA A 44 10.13 -5.46 -8.32
CA ALA A 44 10.63 -6.30 -9.41
C ALA A 44 9.88 -6.09 -10.74
N ARG A 45 8.65 -5.54 -10.70
CA ARG A 45 7.87 -5.15 -11.88
C ARG A 45 8.08 -3.69 -12.30
N GLY A 46 8.96 -2.96 -11.62
CA GLY A 46 9.34 -1.60 -11.98
C GLY A 46 8.49 -0.50 -11.35
N HIS A 47 7.67 -0.82 -10.35
CA HIS A 47 6.99 0.19 -9.53
C HIS A 47 7.98 0.85 -8.56
N ASP A 48 7.77 2.13 -8.26
CA ASP A 48 8.48 2.85 -7.20
C ASP A 48 7.78 2.56 -5.88
N VAL A 49 8.37 1.70 -5.05
CA VAL A 49 7.72 1.17 -3.85
C VAL A 49 8.34 1.78 -2.60
N LEU A 50 7.49 2.32 -1.74
CA LEU A 50 7.80 2.58 -0.34
C LEU A 50 7.00 1.63 0.54
N ALA A 51 7.69 0.76 1.26
CA ALA A 51 7.09 -0.23 2.15
C ALA A 51 7.43 0.11 3.60
N ILE A 52 6.39 0.30 4.43
CA ILE A 52 6.54 0.68 5.83
C ILE A 52 6.00 -0.42 6.75
N ASP A 53 6.71 -0.64 7.85
CA ASP A 53 6.31 -1.52 8.95
C ASP A 53 7.24 -1.20 10.14
N PRO A 54 6.78 -1.20 11.40
CA PRO A 54 7.69 -1.05 12.55
C PRO A 54 8.89 -2.01 12.51
N GLU A 55 8.67 -3.23 12.03
CA GLU A 55 9.66 -4.30 11.90
C GLU A 55 10.12 -4.52 10.46
N ALA A 56 9.98 -3.52 9.59
CA ALA A 56 10.32 -3.63 8.17
C ALA A 56 11.75 -4.19 7.95
N PRO A 57 11.99 -4.95 6.88
CA PRO A 57 13.33 -5.38 6.50
C PRO A 57 14.25 -4.20 6.23
N GLN A 58 15.56 -4.45 6.20
CA GLN A 58 16.51 -3.47 5.67
C GLN A 58 16.47 -3.46 4.14
N GLY A 59 16.61 -2.28 3.54
CA GLY A 59 16.72 -2.12 2.10
C GLY A 59 16.23 -0.76 1.61
N PRO A 60 16.49 -0.43 0.33
CA PRO A 60 16.22 0.89 -0.20
C PRO A 60 14.72 1.24 -0.23
N ILE A 61 13.87 0.25 -0.48
CA ILE A 61 12.39 0.39 -0.56
C ILE A 61 11.69 0.29 0.79
N PHE A 62 12.40 -0.07 1.87
CA PHE A 62 11.81 -0.31 3.18
C PHE A 62 12.08 0.84 4.13
N ARG A 63 11.12 1.14 5.01
CA ARG A 63 11.28 2.06 6.13
C ARG A 63 10.65 1.47 7.40
N ARG A 64 11.44 1.46 8.47
CA ARG A 64 10.96 1.12 9.82
C ARG A 64 10.25 2.30 10.43
N THR A 65 8.94 2.40 10.19
CA THR A 65 8.10 3.50 10.65
C THR A 65 6.62 3.06 10.64
N THR A 66 5.75 3.86 11.24
CA THR A 66 4.30 3.70 11.17
C THR A 66 3.71 4.63 10.11
N ILE A 67 2.45 4.40 9.72
CA ILE A 67 1.76 5.32 8.82
C ILE A 67 1.60 6.68 9.48
N GLU A 68 1.37 6.75 10.79
CA GLU A 68 1.22 7.96 11.58
C GLU A 68 2.50 8.81 11.61
N GLU A 69 3.67 8.17 11.62
CA GLU A 69 4.99 8.83 11.66
C GLU A 69 5.60 9.07 10.28
N LEU A 70 5.04 8.48 9.21
CA LEU A 70 5.54 8.67 7.86
C LEU A 70 5.48 10.15 7.44
N ASP A 71 6.64 10.73 7.14
CA ASP A 71 6.78 12.04 6.51
C ASP A 71 7.34 11.84 5.10
N ASP A 72 6.47 11.92 4.10
CA ASP A 72 6.82 11.78 2.69
C ASP A 72 6.24 12.98 1.91
N PRO A 73 7.08 13.76 1.21
CA PRO A 73 6.64 14.98 0.53
C PRO A 73 5.92 14.71 -0.81
N GLY A 74 5.91 13.46 -1.30
CA GLY A 74 5.30 13.09 -2.57
C GLY A 74 3.95 12.41 -2.38
N THR A 75 3.16 12.38 -3.46
CA THR A 75 1.91 11.60 -3.51
C THR A 75 2.16 10.18 -4.01
N PHE A 76 1.24 9.27 -3.68
CA PHE A 76 1.22 7.89 -4.14
C PHE A 76 0.04 7.66 -5.10
N ASP A 77 0.28 6.87 -6.15
CA ASP A 77 -0.77 6.44 -7.07
C ASP A 77 -1.60 5.29 -6.47
N ALA A 78 -1.00 4.53 -5.56
CA ALA A 78 -1.70 3.51 -4.79
C ALA A 78 -1.15 3.39 -3.37
N ALA A 79 -2.04 3.13 -2.42
CA ALA A 79 -1.72 2.72 -1.06
C ALA A 79 -2.32 1.33 -0.81
N LEU A 80 -1.51 0.42 -0.30
CA LEU A 80 -1.85 -0.97 -0.06
C LEU A 80 -1.79 -1.24 1.44
N ALA A 81 -2.80 -1.92 1.98
CA ALA A 81 -2.79 -2.38 3.37
C ALA A 81 -3.26 -3.84 3.42
N SER A 82 -2.32 -4.77 3.29
CA SER A 82 -2.60 -6.20 3.44
C SER A 82 -2.55 -6.57 4.91
N PHE A 83 -3.67 -6.97 5.51
CA PHE A 83 -3.74 -7.46 6.89
C PHE A 83 -3.17 -6.51 7.97
N SER A 84 -3.15 -5.19 7.76
CA SER A 84 -2.55 -4.25 8.73
C SER A 84 -3.55 -3.34 9.43
N LEU A 85 -4.72 -3.08 8.85
CA LEU A 85 -5.69 -2.12 9.39
C LEU A 85 -6.45 -2.60 10.64
N HIS A 86 -6.31 -3.86 11.07
CA HIS A 86 -6.88 -4.35 12.32
C HIS A 86 -5.95 -4.15 13.53
N HIS A 87 -4.72 -3.65 13.32
CA HIS A 87 -3.77 -3.30 14.38
C HIS A 87 -3.76 -1.80 14.73
N VAL A 88 -4.38 -0.95 13.92
CA VAL A 88 -4.44 0.49 14.19
C VAL A 88 -5.49 0.82 15.24
N THR A 89 -5.09 1.61 16.23
CA THR A 89 -5.93 1.97 17.39
C THR A 89 -7.08 2.90 16.99
N ALA A 90 -6.92 3.65 15.90
CA ALA A 90 -7.96 4.49 15.30
C ALA A 90 -7.85 4.46 13.77
N LEU A 91 -8.88 3.91 13.11
CA LEU A 91 -8.90 3.75 11.65
C LEU A 91 -9.12 5.09 10.90
N GLU A 92 -9.96 5.98 11.44
CA GLU A 92 -10.28 7.28 10.80
C GLU A 92 -9.03 8.14 10.55
N PRO A 93 -8.16 8.42 11.54
CA PRO A 93 -6.94 9.21 11.31
C PRO A 93 -5.99 8.60 10.29
N VAL A 94 -5.93 7.27 10.23
CA VAL A 94 -5.10 6.56 9.25
C VAL A 94 -5.66 6.74 7.85
N LEU A 95 -6.98 6.64 7.68
CA LEU A 95 -7.63 6.88 6.39
C LEU A 95 -7.49 8.34 5.94
N ASP A 96 -7.62 9.30 6.85
CA ASP A 96 -7.41 10.72 6.55
C ASP A 96 -5.97 10.98 6.08
N LYS A 97 -4.99 10.38 6.77
CA LYS A 97 -3.59 10.49 6.38
C LYS A 97 -3.33 9.85 5.01
N LEU A 98 -3.87 8.66 4.76
CA LEU A 98 -3.77 8.00 3.46
C LEU A 98 -4.42 8.82 2.35
N ALA A 99 -5.54 9.48 2.61
CA ALA A 99 -6.20 10.36 1.64
C ALA A 99 -5.34 11.58 1.27
N VAL A 100 -4.55 12.11 2.21
CA VAL A 100 -3.58 13.20 1.93
C VAL A 100 -2.38 12.71 1.14
N LEU A 101 -1.90 11.49 1.42
CA LEU A 101 -0.75 10.89 0.75
C LEU A 101 -1.10 10.37 -0.66
N LEU A 102 -2.37 10.09 -0.96
CA LEU A 102 -2.80 9.65 -2.27
C LEU A 102 -2.93 10.81 -3.26
N ALA A 103 -2.58 10.56 -4.52
CA ALA A 103 -2.92 11.45 -5.62
C ALA A 103 -4.45 11.57 -5.77
N THR A 104 -4.94 12.60 -6.47
CA THR A 104 -6.39 12.87 -6.69
C THR A 104 -7.17 11.68 -7.27
N HIS A 105 -6.48 10.76 -7.96
CA HIS A 105 -7.05 9.53 -8.52
C HIS A 105 -6.35 8.26 -7.98
N GLY A 106 -5.68 8.39 -6.83
CA GLY A 106 -4.98 7.32 -6.18
C GLY A 106 -5.93 6.25 -5.65
N LEU A 107 -5.45 5.01 -5.64
CA LEU A 107 -6.23 3.86 -5.20
C LEU A 107 -5.80 3.42 -3.80
N LEU A 108 -6.77 3.24 -2.90
CA LEU A 108 -6.56 2.51 -1.66
C LEU A 108 -7.04 1.06 -1.85
N ILE A 109 -6.15 0.11 -1.63
CA ILE A 109 -6.42 -1.33 -1.73
C ILE A 109 -6.19 -1.99 -0.36
N VAL A 110 -7.23 -2.65 0.16
CA VAL A 110 -7.28 -3.26 1.50
C VAL A 110 -7.92 -4.64 1.48
#